data_AF-A0A920QSX5-F1
#
_entry.id   AF-A0A920QSX5-F1
#
_cell.length_a   1.000
_cell.length_b   1.000
_cell.length_c   1.000
_cell.angle_alpha   90.00
_cell.angle_beta   90.00
_cell.angle_gamma   90.00
#
_symmetry.space_group_name_H-M   'P 1'
#
loop_
_entity.id
_entity.type
_entity.pdbx_description
1 polymer ?
#
loop_
_entity_poly.entity_id
_entity_poly.type
_entity_poly.pdbx_seq_one_letter_code
_entity_poly.pdbx_strand_id
1 'polypeptide(L)'
;MMVRCIVFCGEQGVPYTVERDEFETSAVHSSAYSKANLSRARARRYFPDYAKLERIAVLRPYRKRGIGSEITRFPVSLAQERGTRATE
;
A
#
# COMPACT_ATOMS: atom_id res chain seq x y z
N MET A 1 -3.54 -0.07 8.72
CA MET A 1 -3.05 1.21 9.28
C MET A 1 -1.73 1.11 10.02
N MET A 2 -1.52 0.13 10.90
CA MET A 2 -0.34 0.09 11.79
C MET A 2 1.03 0.31 11.09
N VAL A 3 1.32 -0.42 9.99
CA VAL A 3 2.59 -0.24 9.26
C VAL A 3 2.72 1.14 8.60
N ARG A 4 1.61 1.70 8.10
CA ARG A 4 1.60 3.04 7.50
C ARG A 4 1.92 4.11 8.53
N CYS A 5 1.31 4.07 9.72
CA CYS A 5 1.65 5.00 10.79
C CYS A 5 3.11 4.88 11.24
N ILE A 6 3.65 3.66 11.35
CA ILE A 6 5.06 3.48 11.72
C ILE A 6 5.98 4.09 10.67
N VAL A 7 5.73 3.84 9.38
CA VAL A 7 6.59 4.33 8.29
C VAL A 7 6.39 5.82 8.03
N PHE A 8 5.17 6.27 7.78
CA PHE A 8 4.89 7.65 7.41
C PHE A 8 4.98 8.58 8.63
N CYS A 9 4.28 8.27 9.73
CA CYS A 9 4.33 9.14 10.91
C CYS A 9 5.61 8.96 11.72
N GLY A 10 6.00 7.71 12.00
CA GLY A 10 7.17 7.42 12.83
C GLY A 10 8.50 7.66 12.13
N GLU A 11 8.70 7.08 10.94
CA GLU A 11 10.00 7.17 10.25
C GLU A 11 10.16 8.42 9.37
N GLN A 12 9.07 8.92 8.76
CA GLN A 12 9.11 10.06 7.84
C GLN A 12 8.58 11.36 8.45
N GLY A 13 8.04 11.32 9.67
CA GLY A 13 7.53 12.51 10.36
C GLY A 13 6.25 13.10 9.77
N VAL A 14 5.50 12.34 8.95
CA VAL A 14 4.23 12.78 8.39
C VAL A 14 3.19 12.92 9.52
N PRO A 15 2.53 14.07 9.68
CA PRO A 15 1.47 14.20 10.67
C PRO A 15 0.37 13.15 10.48
N TYR A 16 -0.14 12.57 11.56
CA TYR A 16 -1.18 11.53 11.47
C TYR A 16 -2.42 11.99 10.70
N THR A 17 -2.79 13.26 10.86
CA THR A 17 -3.91 13.90 10.15
C THR A 17 -3.70 14.01 8.64
N VAL A 18 -2.45 13.99 8.17
CA VAL A 18 -2.09 13.97 6.74
C VAL A 18 -2.00 12.53 6.22
N GLU A 19 -1.55 11.61 7.08
CA GLU A 19 -1.43 10.20 6.70
C GLU A 19 -2.79 9.51 6.54
N ARG A 20 -3.77 9.89 7.38
CA ARG A 20 -5.15 9.43 7.29
C ARG A 20 -5.99 10.51 6.62
N ASP A 21 -6.25 10.32 5.33
CA ASP A 21 -7.09 11.20 4.52
C ASP A 21 -8.56 10.74 4.47
N GLU A 22 -9.38 11.51 3.76
CA GLU A 22 -10.79 11.21 3.51
C GLU A 22 -11.03 9.97 2.63
N PHE A 23 -10.01 9.53 1.89
CA PHE A 23 -10.11 8.39 0.98
C PHE A 23 -9.79 7.05 1.65
N GLU A 24 -9.38 7.08 2.90
CA GLU A 24 -9.04 5.90 3.69
C GLU A 24 -10.19 4.86 3.73
N THR A 25 -11.45 5.31 3.74
CA THR A 25 -12.64 4.45 3.76
C THR A 25 -13.01 3.86 2.40
N SER A 26 -12.68 4.56 1.31
CA SER A 26 -12.95 4.11 -0.07
C SER A 26 -11.78 3.32 -0.67
N ALA A 27 -10.60 3.39 -0.06
CA ALA A 27 -9.43 2.66 -0.48
C ALA A 27 -9.49 1.18 -0.05
N VAL A 28 -9.05 0.30 -0.95
CA VAL A 28 -8.81 -1.11 -0.65
C VAL A 28 -7.44 -1.25 -0.01
N HIS A 29 -7.43 -1.78 1.22
CA HIS A 29 -6.21 -1.98 1.98
C HIS A 29 -5.70 -3.40 1.82
N SER A 30 -4.43 -3.53 1.47
CA SER A 30 -3.74 -4.81 1.40
C SER A 30 -2.54 -4.80 2.34
N SER A 31 -2.34 -5.92 3.02
CA SER A 31 -1.35 -6.09 4.08
C SER A 31 -0.71 -7.45 3.92
N ALA A 32 0.62 -7.50 4.03
CA ALA A 32 1.36 -8.75 3.88
C ALA A 32 2.14 -9.07 5.15
N TYR A 33 1.92 -10.28 5.64
CA TYR A 33 2.54 -10.81 6.84
C TYR A 33 3.78 -11.64 6.45
N SER A 34 4.86 -11.49 7.22
CA SER A 34 6.07 -12.32 7.08
C SER A 34 6.36 -13.00 8.42
N LYS A 35 6.21 -14.34 8.44
CA LYS A 35 6.51 -15.34 9.50
C LYS A 35 6.06 -15.08 10.95
N ALA A 36 5.73 -13.85 11.33
CA ALA A 36 5.20 -13.43 12.63
C ALA A 36 4.72 -11.95 12.65
N ASN A 37 5.13 -11.12 11.68
CA ASN A 37 4.89 -9.67 11.74
C ASN A 37 4.28 -9.09 10.46
N LEU A 38 3.48 -8.04 10.63
CA LEU A 38 2.98 -7.24 9.53
C LEU A 38 4.16 -6.45 8.92
N SER A 39 4.60 -6.85 7.74
CA SER A 39 5.81 -6.29 7.11
C SER A 39 5.50 -5.10 6.19
N ARG A 40 4.24 -4.99 5.75
CA ARG A 40 3.83 -4.16 4.62
C ARG A 40 2.39 -3.70 4.71
N ALA A 41 2.10 -2.51 4.20
CA ALA A 41 0.75 -2.03 3.95
C ALA A 41 0.69 -1.27 2.61
N ARG A 42 -0.44 -1.40 1.91
CA ARG A 42 -0.78 -0.69 0.67
C ARG A 42 -2.24 -0.25 0.73
N ALA A 43 -2.52 0.96 0.25
CA ALA A 43 -3.86 1.40 -0.11
C ALA A 43 -3.99 1.45 -1.63
N ARG A 44 -5.16 1.11 -2.17
CA ARG A 44 -5.45 1.20 -3.60
C ARG A 44 -6.81 1.82 -3.81
N ARG A 45 -6.91 2.74 -4.76
CA ARG A 45 -8.19 3.22 -5.28
C ARG A 45 -8.46 2.67 -6.66
N TYR A 46 -9.71 2.35 -6.92
CA TYR A 46 -10.17 1.91 -8.23
C TYR A 46 -10.91 3.06 -8.90
N PHE A 47 -10.47 3.41 -10.09
CA PHE A 47 -11.16 4.31 -11.00
C PHE A 47 -11.69 3.49 -12.18
N PRO A 48 -12.61 4.03 -13.00
CA PRO A 48 -13.18 3.30 -14.14
C PRO A 48 -12.11 2.76 -15.11
N ASP A 49 -11.06 3.54 -15.37
CA ASP A 49 -10.07 3.22 -16.39
C ASP A 49 -8.75 2.67 -15.83
N TYR A 50 -8.44 3.00 -14.58
CA TYR A 50 -7.17 2.68 -13.97
C TYR A 50 -7.31 2.42 -12.47
N ALA A 51 -6.27 1.85 -11.88
CA ALA A 51 -6.19 1.80 -10.44
C ALA A 51 -4.93 2.44 -9.92
N LYS A 52 -5.13 3.24 -8.87
CA LYS A 52 -4.07 4.04 -8.28
C LYS A 52 -3.48 3.33 -7.08
N LEU A 53 -2.17 3.09 -7.14
CA LEU A 53 -1.41 2.42 -6.09
C LEU A 53 -0.81 3.47 -5.17
N GLU A 54 -1.35 3.59 -3.96
CA GLU A 54 -0.95 4.67 -3.05
C GLU A 54 -0.47 4.13 -1.70
N ARG A 55 0.36 4.93 -1.03
CA ARG A 55 0.80 4.70 0.36
C ARG A 55 1.40 3.31 0.60
N ILE A 56 2.30 2.91 -0.30
CA ILE A 56 3.08 1.67 -0.16
C ILE A 56 4.11 1.87 0.95
N ALA A 57 3.90 1.18 2.07
CA ALA A 57 4.77 1.25 3.23
C ALA A 57 5.41 -0.12 3.50
N VAL A 58 6.74 -0.13 3.65
CA VAL A 58 7.52 -1.29 4.10
C VAL A 58 8.35 -0.85 5.30
N LEU A 59 8.20 -1.59 6.41
CA LEU A 59 8.98 -1.36 7.62
C LEU A 59 10.48 -1.44 7.32
N ARG A 60 11.28 -0.53 7.90
CA ARG A 60 12.73 -0.44 7.66
C ARG A 60 13.49 -1.78 7.70
N PRO A 61 13.25 -2.71 8.67
CA PRO A 61 13.98 -3.98 8.74
C PRO A 61 13.73 -4.94 7.57
N TYR A 62 12.66 -4.71 6.81
CA TYR A 62 12.20 -5.56 5.72
C TYR A 62 12.52 -4.96 4.33
N ARG A 63 13.10 -3.76 4.26
CA ARG A 63 13.51 -3.13 3.00
C ARG A 63 14.68 -3.89 2.35
N LYS A 64 14.93 -3.63 1.06
CA LYS A 64 15.96 -4.26 0.21
C LYS A 64 15.82 -5.78 -0.02
N ARG A 65 14.65 -6.36 0.29
CA ARG A 65 14.34 -7.79 0.06
C ARG A 65 13.42 -8.04 -1.14
N GLY A 66 13.32 -7.10 -2.10
CA GLY A 66 12.38 -7.18 -3.23
C GLY A 66 10.90 -6.99 -2.87
N ILE A 67 10.62 -6.75 -1.58
CA ILE A 67 9.28 -6.70 -1.00
C ILE A 67 8.37 -5.64 -1.63
N GLY A 68 8.90 -4.48 -2.03
CA GLY A 68 8.15 -3.42 -2.72
C GLY A 68 7.56 -3.91 -4.05
N SER A 69 8.38 -4.58 -4.85
CA SER A 69 8.02 -5.12 -6.16
C SER A 69 6.99 -6.26 -6.07
N GLU A 70 7.05 -7.07 -5.01
CA GLU A 70 6.03 -8.09 -4.76
C GLU A 70 4.68 -7.45 -4.41
N ILE A 71 4.68 -6.41 -3.57
CA ILE A 71 3.44 -5.70 -3.23
C ILE A 71 2.84 -5.07 -4.49
N THR A 72 3.66 -4.55 -5.42
CA THR A 72 3.16 -4.00 -6.69
C THR A 72 2.57 -5.05 -7.60
N ARG A 73 3.16 -6.24 -7.65
CA ARG A 73 2.76 -7.29 -8.59
C ARG A 73 1.34 -7.78 -8.34
N PHE A 74 0.97 -8.09 -7.10
CA PHE A 74 -0.35 -8.67 -6.80
C PHE A 74 -1.53 -7.76 -7.22
N PRO A 75 -1.55 -6.47 -6.90
CA PRO A 75 -2.62 -5.57 -7.33
C PRO A 75 -2.58 -5.27 -8.82
N VAL A 76 -1.40 -5.23 -9.45
CA VAL A 76 -1.32 -5.09 -10.91
C VAL A 76 -2.01 -6.27 -11.60
N SER A 77 -1.72 -7.50 -11.17
CA SER A 77 -2.40 -8.70 -11.67
C SER A 77 -3.92 -8.66 -11.41
N LEU A 78 -4.33 -8.28 -10.20
CA LEU A 78 -5.76 -8.12 -9.87
C LEU A 78 -6.45 -7.00 -10.66
N ALA A 79 -5.71 -5.95 -11.07
CA ALA A 79 -6.23 -4.90 -11.95
C ALA A 79 -6.51 -5.44 -13.34
N GLN A 80 -5.55 -6.20 -13.88
CA GLN A 80 -5.63 -6.82 -15.20
C GLN A 80 -6.79 -7.82 -15.25
N GLU A 81 -6.95 -8.67 -14.23
CA GLU A 81 -8.07 -9.61 -14.13
C GLU A 81 -9.44 -8.92 -14.08
N ARG A 82 -9.53 -7.73 -13.48
CA ARG A 82 -10.75 -6.94 -13.41
C ARG A 82 -11.00 -6.08 -14.66
N GLY A 83 -10.19 -6.23 -15.71
CA GLY A 83 -10.32 -5.46 -16.96
C GLY A 83 -9.90 -3.99 -16.83
N THR A 84 -9.21 -3.63 -15.75
CA THR A 84 -8.68 -2.27 -15.56
C THR A 84 -7.48 -2.06 -16.49
N ARG A 85 -7.53 -1.04 -17.36
CA ARG A 85 -6.58 -0.87 -18.47
C ARG A 85 -5.19 -0.40 -18.05
N ALA A 86 -5.05 0.25 -16.89
CA ALA A 86 -3.77 0.80 -16.43
C ALA A 86 -3.64 0.82 -14.89
N THR A 87 -2.40 0.83 -14.40
CA THR A 87 -2.09 1.13 -12.99
C THR A 87 -1.15 2.32 -12.92
N GLU A 88 -1.53 3.35 -12.16
CA GLU A 88 -0.71 4.54 -11.84
C GLU A 88 -0.19 4.48 -10.40
#